data_AF-A0A8S3ENP1-F1
#
_entry.id   AF-A0A8S3ENP1-F1
#
_cell.length_a   1.000
_cell.length_b   1.000
_cell.length_c   1.000
_cell.angle_alpha   90.00
_cell.angle_beta   90.00
_cell.angle_gamma   90.00
#
_symmetry.space_group_name_H-M   'P 1'
#
loop_
_entity.id
_entity.type
_entity.pdbx_description
1 polymer ?
#
loop_
_entity_poly.entity_id
_entity_poly.type
_entity_poly.pdbx_seq_one_letter_code
_entity_poly.pdbx_strand_id
1 'polypeptide(L)'
;MDLNEQGILLPAPLRVFDCSANEIISFKLIRSEKDLNEKNEFGPEFTHQIFGENERIFGYKNLKVDIYCLSSSLNFYLNIDYDEKINPKKYNQFKADDLVESLNQWIPLSTTTNLDLFLSKLKNENEYLPFGEQILTYELQGEKKSLSYSINRVNQNFCDDKKFVERYSRLETFLVFFY
;
A
#
# COMPACT_ATOMS: atom_id res chain seq x y z
N MET A 1 -21.63 1.66 -11.45
CA MET A 1 -22.47 2.87 -11.61
C MET A 1 -21.99 3.86 -10.58
N ASP A 2 -21.53 5.02 -11.02
CA ASP A 2 -20.83 6.02 -10.20
C ASP A 2 -21.85 6.85 -9.40
N LEU A 3 -22.20 6.35 -8.21
CA LEU A 3 -23.12 6.98 -7.26
C LEU A 3 -22.30 7.69 -6.18
N ASN A 4 -22.72 8.89 -5.77
CA ASN A 4 -22.16 9.54 -4.59
C ASN A 4 -22.71 8.92 -3.29
N GLU A 5 -22.21 9.36 -2.13
CA GLU A 5 -22.62 8.89 -0.78
C GLU A 5 -24.15 8.93 -0.50
N GLN A 6 -24.93 9.64 -1.32
CA GLN A 6 -26.39 9.76 -1.18
C GLN A 6 -27.18 8.93 -2.23
N GLY A 7 -26.52 8.08 -3.01
CA GLY A 7 -27.17 7.28 -4.05
C GLY A 7 -27.61 8.11 -5.26
N ILE A 8 -27.06 9.31 -5.44
CA ILE A 8 -27.34 10.17 -6.60
C ILE A 8 -26.25 9.94 -7.65
N LEU A 9 -26.68 9.72 -8.89
CA LEU A 9 -25.81 9.57 -10.05
C LEU A 9 -24.95 10.82 -10.23
N LEU A 10 -23.63 10.68 -10.25
CA LEU A 10 -22.74 11.82 -10.48
C LEU A 10 -23.07 12.47 -11.85
N PRO A 11 -23.20 13.81 -11.91
CA PRO A 11 -23.32 14.54 -13.17
C PRO A 11 -22.21 14.12 -14.14
N ALA A 12 -22.55 13.97 -15.43
CA ALA A 12 -21.60 13.46 -16.43
C ALA A 12 -20.21 14.16 -16.42
N PRO A 13 -20.10 15.49 -16.23
CA PRO A 13 -18.80 16.16 -16.15
C PRO A 13 -17.95 15.80 -14.93
N LEU A 14 -18.55 15.25 -13.87
CA LEU A 14 -17.87 14.91 -12.62
C LEU A 14 -17.36 13.47 -12.58
N ARG A 15 -17.87 12.59 -13.45
CA ARG A 15 -17.49 11.17 -13.46
C ARG A 15 -16.02 10.94 -13.80
N VAL A 16 -15.39 11.87 -14.51
CA VAL A 16 -13.95 11.79 -14.83
C VAL A 16 -13.05 11.97 -13.60
N PHE A 17 -13.61 12.41 -12.47
CA PHE A 17 -12.92 12.59 -11.20
C PHE A 17 -13.23 11.48 -10.20
N ASP A 18 -13.99 10.48 -10.59
CA ASP A 18 -14.47 9.41 -9.74
C ASP A 18 -13.86 8.08 -10.19
N CYS A 19 -13.24 7.33 -9.27
CA CYS A 19 -12.52 6.12 -9.59
C CYS A 19 -12.64 5.07 -8.49
N SER A 20 -12.46 3.79 -8.84
CA SER A 20 -12.40 2.70 -7.86
C SER A 20 -11.03 2.71 -7.18
N ALA A 21 -11.04 2.71 -5.84
CA ALA A 21 -9.82 2.63 -5.04
C ALA A 21 -9.05 1.31 -5.30
N ASN A 22 -9.76 0.20 -5.48
CA ASN A 22 -9.14 -1.11 -5.72
C ASN A 22 -8.41 -1.18 -7.08
N GLU A 23 -8.83 -0.38 -8.07
CA GLU A 23 -8.22 -0.36 -9.40
C GLU A 23 -7.02 0.60 -9.48
N ILE A 24 -7.03 1.68 -8.70
CA ILE A 24 -6.01 2.75 -8.76
C ILE A 24 -4.87 2.56 -7.76
N ILE A 25 -5.09 1.83 -6.67
CA ILE A 25 -4.06 1.53 -5.66
C ILE A 25 -3.27 0.32 -6.14
N SER A 26 -1.96 0.48 -6.23
CA SER A 26 -1.05 -0.59 -6.60
C SER A 26 0.03 -0.77 -5.54
N PHE A 27 0.25 -2.02 -5.14
CA PHE A 27 1.32 -2.44 -4.25
C PHE A 27 2.47 -3.04 -5.03
N LYS A 28 3.69 -2.85 -4.53
CA LYS A 28 4.87 -3.56 -5.04
C LYS A 28 5.82 -3.95 -3.91
N LEU A 29 6.29 -5.19 -3.92
CA LEU A 29 7.34 -5.66 -3.01
C LEU A 29 8.71 -5.51 -3.67
N ILE A 30 9.56 -4.66 -3.09
CA ILE A 30 10.87 -4.30 -3.63
C ILE A 30 11.96 -5.07 -2.88
N ARG A 31 12.73 -5.88 -3.60
CA ARG A 31 13.93 -6.61 -3.14
C ARG A 31 15.21 -6.02 -3.73
N SER A 32 15.10 -5.40 -4.89
CA SER A 32 16.18 -4.74 -5.61
C SER A 32 15.64 -3.58 -6.44
N GLU A 33 16.51 -2.66 -6.86
CA GLU A 33 16.11 -1.53 -7.72
C GLU A 33 15.51 -2.00 -9.07
N LYS A 34 15.79 -3.23 -9.51
CA LYS A 34 15.22 -3.78 -10.74
C LYS A 34 13.71 -3.91 -10.66
N ASP A 35 13.19 -4.25 -9.47
CA ASP A 35 11.77 -4.49 -9.25
C ASP A 35 10.93 -3.24 -9.53
N LEU A 36 11.49 -2.03 -9.38
CA LEU A 36 10.83 -0.78 -9.73
C LEU A 36 10.31 -0.78 -11.18
N ASN A 37 11.06 -1.40 -12.09
CA ASN A 37 10.74 -1.48 -13.51
C ASN A 37 10.02 -2.76 -13.91
N GLU A 38 9.92 -3.74 -13.01
CA GLU A 38 9.18 -4.98 -13.26
C GLU A 38 7.67 -4.76 -13.17
N LYS A 39 6.91 -5.49 -13.98
CA LYS A 39 5.43 -5.46 -13.97
C LYS A 39 4.89 -6.54 -13.03
N ASN A 40 5.21 -6.38 -11.76
CA ASN A 40 4.85 -7.31 -10.68
C ASN A 40 4.02 -6.62 -9.58
N GLU A 41 3.45 -5.45 -9.89
CA GLU A 41 2.46 -4.80 -9.05
C GLU A 41 1.20 -5.65 -8.86
N PHE A 42 0.54 -5.47 -7.71
CA PHE A 42 -0.72 -6.10 -7.36
C PHE A 42 -1.65 -5.10 -6.68
N GLY A 43 -2.96 -5.22 -6.89
CA GLY A 43 -3.96 -4.35 -6.25
C GLY A 43 -4.39 -4.88 -4.88
N PRO A 44 -5.02 -4.04 -4.04
CA PRO A 44 -5.72 -4.50 -2.84
C PRO A 44 -6.97 -5.30 -3.22
N GLU A 45 -7.44 -6.15 -2.31
CA GLU A 45 -8.74 -6.83 -2.43
C GLU A 45 -9.86 -5.99 -1.81
N PHE A 46 -9.54 -5.24 -0.75
CA PHE A 46 -10.46 -4.40 -0.01
C PHE A 46 -9.86 -3.01 0.24
N THR A 47 -10.70 -1.99 0.19
CA THR A 47 -10.36 -0.62 0.59
C THR A 47 -11.48 0.08 1.35
N HIS A 48 -12.55 -0.63 1.70
CA HIS A 48 -13.74 -0.08 2.36
C HIS A 48 -13.46 0.52 3.74
N GLN A 49 -12.45 0.02 4.46
CA GLN A 49 -12.02 0.63 5.73
C GLN A 49 -11.43 2.04 5.53
N ILE A 50 -10.91 2.33 4.33
CA ILE A 50 -10.21 3.57 4.00
C ILE A 50 -11.14 4.55 3.25
N PHE A 51 -11.93 4.05 2.31
CA PHE A 51 -12.76 4.87 1.40
C PHE A 51 -14.27 4.57 1.50
N GLY A 52 -14.70 3.91 2.58
CA GLY A 52 -16.10 3.57 2.83
C GLY A 52 -16.64 2.44 1.93
N GLU A 53 -17.90 2.06 2.13
CA GLU A 53 -18.52 0.87 1.51
C GLU A 53 -18.46 0.84 -0.02
N ASN A 54 -18.39 1.99 -0.68
CA ASN A 54 -18.34 2.08 -2.13
C ASN A 54 -16.94 1.88 -2.70
N GLU A 55 -15.89 1.98 -1.88
CA GLU A 55 -14.48 1.81 -2.29
C GLU A 55 -14.11 2.74 -3.46
N ARG A 56 -14.58 3.99 -3.38
CA ARG A 56 -14.39 5.01 -4.43
C ARG A 56 -13.65 6.22 -3.90
N ILE A 57 -12.90 6.84 -4.79
CA ILE A 57 -12.20 8.08 -4.54
C ILE A 57 -12.70 9.12 -5.54
N PHE A 58 -13.05 10.28 -5.01
CA PHE A 58 -13.58 11.40 -5.77
C PHE A 58 -12.64 12.61 -5.77
N GLY A 59 -12.65 13.31 -6.91
CA GLY A 59 -12.02 14.61 -7.10
C GLY A 59 -10.67 14.58 -7.79
N TYR A 60 -10.27 13.44 -8.36
CA TYR A 60 -8.99 13.27 -9.05
C TYR A 60 -9.18 12.61 -10.41
N LYS A 61 -8.63 13.24 -11.44
CA LYS A 61 -8.61 12.70 -12.79
C LYS A 61 -7.32 11.93 -13.03
N ASN A 62 -7.44 10.73 -13.58
CA ASN A 62 -6.31 9.81 -13.83
C ASN A 62 -5.46 9.60 -12.58
N LEU A 63 -6.12 9.39 -11.44
CA LEU A 63 -5.46 9.12 -10.18
C LEU A 63 -4.67 7.81 -10.24
N LYS A 64 -3.45 7.86 -9.70
CA LYS A 64 -2.58 6.72 -9.47
C LYS A 64 -2.03 6.78 -8.06
N VAL A 65 -2.14 5.67 -7.33
CA VAL A 65 -1.57 5.53 -5.99
C VAL A 65 -0.63 4.33 -5.98
N ASP A 66 0.67 4.59 -5.84
CA ASP A 66 1.67 3.53 -5.72
C ASP A 66 2.11 3.40 -4.26
N ILE A 67 2.03 2.18 -3.72
CA ILE A 67 2.50 1.81 -2.39
C ILE A 67 3.62 0.77 -2.55
N TYR A 68 4.86 1.20 -2.38
CA TYR A 68 6.00 0.29 -2.44
C TYR A 68 6.43 -0.13 -1.04
N CYS A 69 6.74 -1.40 -0.88
CA CYS A 69 7.15 -1.96 0.40
C CYS A 69 8.48 -2.72 0.21
N LEU A 70 9.47 -2.42 1.04
CA LEU A 70 10.71 -3.20 1.04
C LEU A 70 10.44 -4.61 1.60
N SER A 71 10.91 -5.64 0.91
CA SER A 71 10.50 -7.02 1.16
C SER A 71 10.93 -7.59 2.52
N SER A 72 11.99 -7.06 3.14
CA SER A 72 12.48 -7.54 4.43
C SER A 72 12.03 -6.63 5.57
N SER A 73 12.37 -5.34 5.54
CA SER A 73 12.07 -4.42 6.65
C SER A 73 10.62 -3.95 6.71
N LEU A 74 9.87 -4.13 5.62
CA LEU A 74 8.54 -3.59 5.42
C LEU A 74 8.49 -2.06 5.53
N ASN A 75 9.56 -1.34 5.17
CA ASN A 75 9.48 0.11 5.01
C ASN A 75 8.60 0.45 3.81
N PHE A 76 7.77 1.48 3.95
CA PHE A 76 6.82 1.89 2.91
C PHE A 76 7.26 3.17 2.19
N TYR A 77 6.92 3.24 0.92
CA TYR A 77 6.92 4.43 0.10
C TYR A 77 5.53 4.64 -0.49
N LEU A 78 5.08 5.89 -0.49
CA LEU A 78 3.79 6.29 -1.05
C LEU A 78 4.02 7.33 -2.15
N ASN A 79 3.49 7.05 -3.33
CA ASN A 79 3.35 8.00 -4.42
C ASN A 79 1.87 8.22 -4.71
N ILE A 80 1.46 9.48 -4.81
CA ILE A 80 0.12 9.86 -5.25
C ILE A 80 0.31 10.81 -6.44
N ASP A 81 -0.15 10.39 -7.61
CA ASP A 81 -0.04 11.14 -8.86
C ASP A 81 -1.41 11.27 -9.53
N TYR A 82 -1.67 12.39 -10.18
CA TYR A 82 -2.93 12.68 -10.87
C TYR A 82 -2.77 13.82 -11.87
N ASP A 83 -3.55 13.78 -12.94
CA ASP A 83 -3.50 14.83 -13.97
C ASP A 83 -4.20 16.12 -13.52
N GLU A 84 -5.33 15.98 -12.83
CA GLU A 84 -6.15 17.11 -12.41
C GLU A 84 -6.87 16.81 -11.09
N LYS A 85 -6.80 17.75 -10.15
CA LYS A 85 -7.64 17.77 -8.94
C LYS A 85 -8.81 18.72 -9.17
N ILE A 86 -10.02 18.30 -8.78
CA ILE A 86 -11.25 19.07 -8.99
C ILE A 86 -11.13 20.47 -8.35
N ASN A 87 -11.57 21.49 -9.09
CA ASN A 87 -11.61 22.86 -8.59
C ASN A 87 -13.02 23.21 -8.08
N PRO A 88 -13.21 23.42 -6.76
CA PRO A 88 -14.53 23.70 -6.20
C PRO A 88 -15.23 24.91 -6.82
N LYS A 89 -14.48 25.90 -7.31
CA LYS A 89 -15.06 27.09 -7.96
C LYS A 89 -15.65 26.78 -9.34
N LYS A 90 -15.09 25.80 -10.06
CA LYS A 90 -15.55 25.38 -11.39
C LYS A 90 -16.69 24.36 -11.31
N TYR A 91 -16.70 23.56 -10.25
CA TYR A 91 -17.59 22.42 -10.10
C TYR A 91 -18.46 22.56 -8.86
N ASN A 92 -19.34 23.57 -8.80
CA ASN A 92 -20.39 23.72 -7.79
C ASN A 92 -19.99 23.37 -6.34
N GLN A 93 -18.80 23.77 -5.91
CA GLN A 93 -18.25 23.51 -4.57
C GLN A 93 -17.96 22.04 -4.22
N PHE A 94 -18.03 21.11 -5.18
CA PHE A 94 -17.55 19.74 -5.00
C PHE A 94 -16.06 19.76 -4.63
N LYS A 95 -15.71 18.99 -3.60
CA LYS A 95 -14.35 18.87 -3.06
C LYS A 95 -13.81 17.48 -3.35
N ALA A 96 -12.51 17.40 -3.56
CA ALA A 96 -11.82 16.13 -3.62
C ALA A 96 -11.64 15.54 -2.22
N ASP A 97 -11.55 14.22 -2.17
CA ASP A 97 -11.23 13.49 -0.96
C ASP A 97 -9.79 13.80 -0.50
N ASP A 98 -9.55 13.79 0.81
CA ASP A 98 -8.20 13.95 1.34
C ASP A 98 -7.50 12.58 1.38
N LEU A 99 -6.92 12.20 0.24
CA LEU A 99 -6.19 10.94 0.08
C LEU A 99 -5.08 10.74 1.11
N VAL A 100 -4.39 11.82 1.48
CA VAL A 100 -3.27 11.76 2.40
C VAL A 100 -3.79 11.49 3.81
N GLU A 101 -4.83 12.18 4.23
CA GLU A 101 -5.49 11.94 5.51
C GLU A 101 -6.08 10.52 5.57
N SER A 102 -6.83 10.11 4.56
CA SER A 102 -7.43 8.77 4.47
C SER A 102 -6.36 7.67 4.58
N LEU A 103 -5.25 7.77 3.84
CA LEU A 103 -4.22 6.73 3.85
C LEU A 103 -3.36 6.76 5.11
N ASN A 104 -3.01 7.94 5.64
CA ASN A 104 -2.13 8.09 6.81
C ASN A 104 -2.66 7.42 8.09
N GLN A 105 -3.97 7.17 8.17
CA GLN A 105 -4.58 6.46 9.29
C GLN A 105 -4.28 4.95 9.26
N TRP A 106 -3.99 4.39 8.08
CA TRP A 106 -3.90 2.95 7.86
C TRP A 106 -2.51 2.48 7.40
N ILE A 107 -1.70 3.39 6.84
CA ILE A 107 -0.30 3.11 6.49
C ILE A 107 0.64 3.52 7.64
N PRO A 108 1.85 2.96 7.73
CA PRO A 108 2.77 3.29 8.81
C PRO A 108 3.17 4.77 8.75
N LEU A 109 3.22 5.45 9.89
CA LEU A 109 3.71 6.84 9.98
C LEU A 109 5.15 7.01 9.47
N SER A 110 5.92 5.93 9.43
CA SER A 110 7.28 5.89 8.87
C SER A 110 7.34 5.82 7.34
N THR A 111 6.19 5.81 6.65
CA THR A 111 6.09 5.84 5.19
C THR A 111 6.69 7.12 4.64
N THR A 112 7.52 7.00 3.62
CA THR A 112 8.14 8.15 2.96
C THR A 112 7.49 8.44 1.62
N THR A 113 7.43 9.70 1.21
CA THR A 113 7.05 10.12 -0.14
C THR A 113 8.28 10.48 -1.00
N ASN A 114 9.49 10.28 -0.47
CA ASN A 114 10.74 10.52 -1.17
C ASN A 114 11.34 9.19 -1.62
N LEU A 115 11.37 8.98 -2.94
CA LEU A 115 11.86 7.74 -3.53
C LEU A 115 13.35 7.51 -3.24
N ASP A 116 14.18 8.55 -3.26
CA ASP A 116 15.61 8.42 -2.96
C ASP A 116 15.85 7.97 -1.51
N LEU A 117 15.07 8.52 -0.56
CA LEU A 117 15.12 8.09 0.83
C LEU A 117 14.67 6.64 0.98
N PHE A 118 13.63 6.22 0.26
CA PHE A 118 13.19 4.83 0.22
C PHE A 118 14.28 3.89 -0.31
N LEU A 119 14.89 4.22 -1.46
CA LEU A 119 15.95 3.42 -2.07
C LEU A 119 17.24 3.42 -1.25
N SER A 120 17.51 4.47 -0.47
CA SER A 120 18.64 4.46 0.45
C SER A 120 18.53 3.36 1.52
N LYS A 121 17.30 3.03 1.95
CA LYS A 121 17.03 1.97 2.94
C LYS A 121 17.22 0.57 2.35
N LEU A 122 17.04 0.41 1.03
CA LEU A 122 17.20 -0.87 0.33
C LEU A 122 18.58 -1.51 0.58
N LYS A 123 19.63 -0.68 0.74
CA LYS A 123 21.01 -1.13 0.99
C LYS A 123 21.17 -1.95 2.27
N ASN A 124 20.31 -1.70 3.26
CA ASN A 124 20.37 -2.32 4.58
C ASN A 124 19.35 -3.47 4.75
N GLU A 125 18.60 -3.82 3.70
CA GLU A 125 17.56 -4.86 3.78
C GLU A 125 18.09 -6.24 4.20
N ASN A 126 19.37 -6.52 3.91
CA ASN A 126 20.01 -7.78 4.29
C ASN A 126 20.22 -7.93 5.80
N GLU A 127 20.12 -6.84 6.57
CA GLU A 127 20.23 -6.86 8.03
C GLU A 127 18.92 -7.32 8.71
N TYR A 128 17.81 -7.35 7.97
CA TYR A 128 16.49 -7.69 8.50
C TYR A 128 16.25 -9.19 8.47
N LEU A 129 16.62 -9.86 9.56
CA LEU A 129 16.34 -11.28 9.77
C LEU A 129 14.91 -11.52 10.25
N PRO A 130 14.32 -12.70 9.99
CA PRO A 130 13.05 -13.09 10.60
C PRO A 130 13.14 -13.04 12.13
N PHE A 131 12.07 -12.56 12.77
CA PHE A 131 11.94 -12.63 14.22
C PHE A 131 11.44 -14.00 14.66
N GLY A 132 11.78 -14.38 15.89
CA GLY A 132 11.28 -15.61 16.51
C GLY A 132 12.22 -16.81 16.42
N GLU A 133 11.71 -17.95 16.85
CA GLU A 133 12.39 -19.24 16.77
C GLU A 133 11.98 -19.96 15.47
N GLN A 134 12.95 -20.37 14.66
CA GLN A 134 12.68 -21.12 13.45
C GLN A 134 12.12 -22.51 13.79
N ILE A 135 10.88 -22.79 13.37
CA ILE A 135 10.23 -24.08 13.61
C ILE A 135 10.43 -25.03 12.44
N LEU A 136 10.40 -24.49 11.22
CA LEU A 136 10.40 -25.28 10.00
C LEU A 136 11.18 -24.57 8.91
N THR A 137 11.92 -25.35 8.14
CA THR A 137 12.49 -24.94 6.86
C THR A 137 12.13 -25.98 5.82
N TYR A 138 11.79 -25.53 4.62
CA TYR A 138 11.57 -26.42 3.49
C TYR A 138 12.07 -25.77 2.21
N GLU A 139 12.41 -26.60 1.23
CA GLU A 139 12.88 -26.16 -0.07
C GLU A 139 11.89 -26.61 -1.15
N LEU A 140 11.59 -25.70 -2.05
CA LEU A 140 10.87 -26.02 -3.29
C LEU A 140 11.88 -26.05 -4.43
N GLN A 141 12.00 -27.20 -5.07
CA GLN A 141 12.82 -27.33 -6.27
C GLN A 141 12.05 -26.74 -7.45
N GLY A 142 12.47 -25.56 -7.91
CA GLY A 142 12.01 -24.98 -9.16
C GLY A 142 12.93 -25.37 -10.34
N GLU A 143 12.39 -25.32 -11.55
CA GLU A 143 13.12 -25.71 -12.78
C GLU A 143 14.43 -24.93 -13.00
N LYS A 144 14.50 -23.69 -12.53
CA LYS A 144 15.66 -22.79 -12.73
C LYS A 144 16.40 -22.43 -11.43
N LYS A 145 15.71 -22.45 -10.29
CA LYS A 145 16.26 -22.14 -8.97
C LYS A 145 15.47 -22.88 -7.90
N SER A 146 16.17 -23.41 -6.90
CA SER A 146 15.54 -23.81 -5.63
C SER A 146 15.19 -22.55 -4.82
N LEU A 147 14.02 -22.59 -4.18
CA LEU A 147 13.59 -21.56 -3.22
C LEU A 147 13.55 -22.19 -1.84
N SER A 148 14.16 -21.53 -0.87
CA SER A 148 14.14 -21.94 0.54
C SER A 148 13.19 -21.05 1.32
N TYR A 149 12.36 -21.67 2.16
CA TYR A 149 11.37 -21.01 2.98
C TYR A 149 11.58 -21.39 4.44
N SER A 150 11.36 -20.44 5.34
CA SER A 150 11.43 -20.66 6.79
C SER A 150 10.15 -20.17 7.47
N ILE A 151 9.63 -20.94 8.42
CA ILE A 151 8.55 -20.53 9.32
C ILE A 151 9.13 -20.30 10.70
N ASN A 152 8.89 -19.11 11.24
CA ASN A 152 9.40 -18.69 12.54
C ASN A 152 8.24 -18.43 13.51
N ARG A 153 8.37 -18.90 14.75
CA ARG A 153 7.42 -18.63 15.83
C ARG A 153 7.86 -17.43 16.62
N VAL A 154 7.02 -16.41 16.67
CA VAL A 154 7.17 -15.33 17.63
C VAL A 154 6.31 -15.64 18.86
N ASN A 155 6.87 -15.50 20.07
CA ASN A 155 6.17 -15.69 21.33
C ASN A 155 6.13 -14.38 22.12
N GLN A 156 5.48 -14.39 23.29
CA GLN A 156 5.29 -13.19 24.13
C GLN A 156 6.58 -12.45 24.50
N ASN A 157 7.75 -13.12 24.47
CA ASN A 157 9.03 -12.50 24.81
C ASN A 157 9.46 -11.44 23.79
N PHE A 158 8.87 -11.45 22.58
CA PHE A 158 9.15 -10.45 21.55
C PHE A 158 8.14 -9.28 21.57
N CYS A 159 7.06 -9.37 22.35
CA CYS A 159 6.04 -8.32 22.39
C CYS A 159 6.58 -7.00 22.97
N ASP A 160 7.62 -7.05 23.82
CA ASP A 160 8.30 -5.87 24.36
C ASP A 160 9.49 -5.41 23.48
N ASP A 161 9.85 -6.18 22.44
CA ASP A 161 10.90 -5.79 21.49
C ASP A 161 10.36 -4.73 20.53
N LYS A 162 10.79 -3.49 20.73
CA LYS A 162 10.41 -2.34 19.89
C LYS A 162 10.64 -2.59 18.39
N LYS A 163 11.70 -3.31 18.01
CA LYS A 163 12.00 -3.59 16.60
C LYS A 163 10.99 -4.57 16.01
N PHE A 164 10.56 -5.56 16.79
CA PHE A 164 9.51 -6.48 16.37
C PHE A 164 8.18 -5.73 16.24
N VAL A 165 7.78 -4.97 17.26
CA VAL A 165 6.52 -4.20 17.26
C VAL A 165 6.46 -3.23 16.08
N GLU A 166 7.56 -2.53 15.78
CA GLU A 166 7.62 -1.61 14.63
C GLU A 166 7.50 -2.33 13.28
N ARG A 167 8.12 -3.51 13.13
CA ARG A 167 7.99 -4.30 11.90
C ARG A 167 6.61 -4.93 11.77
N TYR A 168 6.04 -5.38 12.88
CA TYR A 168 4.72 -6.00 12.92
C TYR A 168 3.63 -4.97 12.57
N SER A 169 3.69 -3.75 13.11
CA SER A 169 2.72 -2.70 12.74
C SER A 169 2.77 -2.33 11.25
N ARG A 170 3.94 -2.43 10.61
CA ARG A 170 4.08 -2.31 9.14
C ARG A 170 3.44 -3.47 8.39
N LEU A 171 3.49 -4.68 8.93
CA LEU A 171 2.83 -5.84 8.35
C LEU A 171 1.31 -5.75 8.49
N GLU A 172 0.81 -5.25 9.63
CA GLU A 172 -0.63 -5.06 9.89
C GLU A 172 -1.31 -4.18 8.85
N THR A 173 -0.58 -3.22 8.23
CA THR A 173 -1.09 -2.44 7.11
C THR A 173 -1.66 -3.32 5.99
N PHE A 174 -1.04 -4.47 5.68
CA PHE A 174 -1.57 -5.37 4.65
C PHE A 174 -2.93 -5.96 5.02
N LEU A 175 -3.25 -6.14 6.31
CA LEU A 175 -4.54 -6.69 6.70
C LEU A 175 -5.68 -5.79 6.22
N VAL A 176 -5.54 -4.47 6.33
CA VAL A 176 -6.56 -3.50 5.90
C VAL A 176 -6.92 -3.63 4.41
N PHE A 177 -5.95 -4.05 3.59
CA PHE A 177 -6.09 -4.13 2.13
C PHE A 177 -6.50 -5.52 1.62
N PHE A 178 -6.38 -6.55 2.46
CA PHE A 178 -6.52 -7.96 2.04
C PHE A 178 -7.39 -8.80 2.99
N TYR A 179 -7.97 -8.19 4.03
CA TYR A 179 -8.83 -8.86 5.00
C TYR A 179 -9.90 -7.92 5.58
#